data_AF-A0A0A8K217-F1
#
_entry.id   AF-A0A0A8K217-F1
#
_cell.length_a   1.000
_cell.length_b   1.000
_cell.length_c   1.000
_cell.angle_alpha   90.00
_cell.angle_beta   90.00
_cell.angle_gamma   90.00
#
_symmetry.space_group_name_H-M   'P 1'
#
loop_
_entity.id
_entity.type
_entity.pdbx_description
1 polymer ?
#
loop_
_entity_poly.entity_id
_entity_poly.type
_entity_poly.pdbx_seq_one_letter_code
_entity_poly.pdbx_strand_id
1 'polypeptide(L)'
;MRDVERVVAGGATIRFVIGEYGAGKTFFLNLVRLIALERKCITLHADLAPDRRLHASAGQARGLYAEAVRNMATRTRPNGGALPSVVERFVTDCVNEASNNARPVERVVDDRLAHLQEYIGGYDYATVLKAYWCGSEEGDENLKDAALRWLRGEYSTKTEARQALGVRNIIGDNDVYDALKLLAAFVRLAGYAGLFIVFDEMVNLYKLQSSQARNQNFEQILRILNDVLQGNVGGIGFAFGGTPEFLMDTRRGLYSYAALQSRLAENSFARDGLVDLSGPIVRLQNLTPEDLLILLAKIRAIFALGDPSNYLVPDDALPMFMQHCNRHVGEAYFRTPRNTIKAFVQFLAVLEQNPETKWQNLIGDMEVALDAEAAMDLELGDEGGGSNDDLSSIRL
;
A
#
# COMPACT_ATOMS: atom_id res chain seq x y z
N MET A 1 -12.80 8.40 -3.52
CA MET A 1 -12.67 9.87 -3.64
C MET A 1 -12.97 10.58 -2.33
N ARG A 2 -14.16 10.39 -1.71
CA ARG A 2 -14.53 11.03 -0.42
C ARG A 2 -13.50 10.87 0.70
N ASP A 3 -12.87 9.70 0.78
CA ASP A 3 -11.83 9.43 1.80
C ASP A 3 -10.59 10.31 1.61
N VAL A 4 -10.13 10.49 0.36
CA VAL A 4 -9.00 11.37 0.05
C VAL A 4 -9.37 12.82 0.34
N GLU A 5 -10.59 13.25 0.00
CA GLU A 5 -11.08 14.60 0.32
C GLU A 5 -11.15 14.85 1.82
N ARG A 6 -11.54 13.85 2.63
CA ARG A 6 -11.51 13.93 4.09
C ARG A 6 -10.09 14.15 4.61
N VAL A 7 -9.10 13.44 4.06
CA VAL A 7 -7.69 13.62 4.43
C VAL A 7 -7.19 15.01 4.08
N VAL A 8 -7.52 15.50 2.88
CA VAL A 8 -7.20 16.88 2.43
C VAL A 8 -7.78 17.92 3.41
N ALA A 9 -9.02 17.72 3.84
CA ALA A 9 -9.71 18.57 4.81
C ALA A 9 -9.15 18.47 6.25
N GLY A 10 -8.11 17.67 6.48
CA GLY A 10 -7.46 17.51 7.79
C GLY A 10 -8.06 16.40 8.66
N GLY A 11 -9.06 15.67 8.18
CA GLY A 11 -9.56 14.47 8.85
C GLY A 11 -8.69 13.25 8.61
N ALA A 12 -9.14 12.09 9.10
CA ALA A 12 -8.50 10.81 8.86
C ALA A 12 -9.44 9.77 8.26
N THR A 13 -8.85 8.75 7.63
CA THR A 13 -9.63 7.65 7.04
C THR A 13 -8.84 6.35 7.07
N ILE A 14 -9.57 5.23 7.10
CA ILE A 14 -9.02 3.89 7.05
C ILE A 14 -9.95 3.01 6.21
N ARG A 15 -9.37 2.28 5.26
CA ARG A 15 -10.07 1.33 4.40
C ARG A 15 -9.33 0.01 4.34
N PHE A 16 -10.07 -1.08 4.28
CA PHE A 16 -9.55 -2.42 4.01
C PHE A 16 -10.13 -2.87 2.68
N VAL A 17 -9.26 -3.03 1.69
CA VAL A 17 -9.59 -3.52 0.35
C VAL A 17 -9.40 -5.02 0.35
N ILE A 18 -10.51 -5.75 0.37
CA ILE A 18 -10.55 -7.19 0.58
C ILE A 18 -11.01 -7.88 -0.71
N GLY A 19 -10.26 -8.85 -1.19
CA GLY A 19 -10.62 -9.62 -2.38
C GLY A 19 -9.66 -10.77 -2.60
N GLU A 20 -10.08 -11.74 -3.41
CA GLU A 20 -9.26 -12.91 -3.74
C GLU A 20 -7.97 -12.53 -4.47
N TYR A 21 -7.02 -13.46 -4.56
CA TYR A 21 -5.90 -13.30 -5.49
C TYR A 21 -6.43 -13.08 -6.91
N GLY A 22 -5.81 -12.16 -7.65
CA GLY A 22 -6.28 -11.78 -8.98
C GLY A 22 -7.45 -10.78 -9.02
N ALA A 23 -8.15 -10.50 -7.91
CA ALA A 23 -9.29 -9.55 -7.86
C ALA A 23 -8.91 -8.06 -8.12
N GLY A 24 -7.65 -7.76 -8.45
CA GLY A 24 -7.20 -6.40 -8.76
C GLY A 24 -6.92 -5.50 -7.55
N LYS A 25 -6.69 -6.07 -6.35
CA LYS A 25 -6.40 -5.32 -5.11
C LYS A 25 -5.27 -4.29 -5.28
N THR A 26 -4.09 -4.74 -5.70
CA THR A 26 -2.92 -3.88 -5.90
C THR A 26 -3.19 -2.78 -6.92
N PHE A 27 -3.92 -3.10 -8.00
CA PHE A 27 -4.32 -2.12 -9.00
C PHE A 27 -5.26 -1.05 -8.40
N PHE A 28 -6.27 -1.47 -7.64
CA PHE A 28 -7.21 -0.56 -6.97
C PHE A 28 -6.49 0.34 -5.95
N LEU A 29 -5.61 -0.24 -5.14
CA LEU A 29 -4.79 0.52 -4.18
C LEU A 29 -3.87 1.53 -4.88
N ASN A 30 -3.26 1.14 -6.01
CA ASN A 30 -2.46 2.06 -6.83
C ASN A 30 -3.32 3.19 -7.42
N LEU A 31 -4.54 2.90 -7.88
CA LEU A 31 -5.48 3.93 -8.34
C LEU A 31 -5.81 4.93 -7.23
N VAL A 32 -6.05 4.45 -6.00
CA VAL A 32 -6.27 5.33 -4.84
C VAL A 32 -5.05 6.22 -4.58
N ARG A 33 -3.83 5.68 -4.70
CA ARG A 33 -2.59 6.47 -4.59
C ARG A 33 -2.53 7.57 -5.64
N LEU A 34 -2.79 7.25 -6.91
CA LEU A 34 -2.78 8.24 -7.99
C LEU A 34 -3.77 9.38 -7.73
N ILE A 35 -5.00 9.06 -7.30
CA ILE A 35 -6.01 10.06 -6.92
C ILE A 35 -5.50 10.93 -5.75
N ALA A 36 -4.85 10.35 -4.75
CA ALA A 36 -4.28 11.11 -3.64
C ALA A 36 -3.16 12.06 -4.10
N LEU A 37 -2.28 11.62 -5.01
CA LEU A 37 -1.23 12.46 -5.60
C LEU A 37 -1.82 13.65 -6.39
N GLU A 38 -2.88 13.41 -7.17
CA GLU A 38 -3.61 14.48 -7.89
C GLU A 38 -4.20 15.53 -6.94
N ARG A 39 -4.62 15.10 -5.74
CA ARG A 39 -5.14 15.97 -4.66
C ARG A 39 -4.04 16.60 -3.80
N LYS A 40 -2.78 16.60 -4.25
CA LYS A 40 -1.60 17.16 -3.56
C LYS A 40 -1.28 16.49 -2.21
N CYS A 41 -1.74 15.26 -1.99
CA CYS A 41 -1.28 14.45 -0.88
C CYS A 41 0.08 13.80 -1.22
N ILE A 42 0.82 13.43 -0.18
CA ILE A 42 1.96 12.51 -0.29
C ILE A 42 1.42 11.09 -0.09
N THR A 43 1.95 10.13 -0.85
CA THR A 43 1.60 8.73 -0.66
C THR A 43 2.79 7.91 -0.18
N LEU A 44 2.57 7.00 0.76
CA LEU A 44 3.51 5.94 1.12
C LEU A 44 2.95 4.59 0.64
N HIS A 45 3.85 3.67 0.31
CA HIS A 45 3.47 2.33 -0.10
C HIS A 45 4.49 1.29 0.33
N ALA A 46 4.05 0.20 0.94
CA ALA A 46 4.88 -0.97 1.17
C ALA A 46 4.02 -2.24 1.23
N ASP A 47 4.60 -3.34 0.75
CA ASP A 47 4.01 -4.66 0.89
C ASP A 47 4.43 -5.26 2.22
N LEU A 48 3.49 -5.86 2.93
CA LEU A 48 3.83 -6.65 4.09
C LEU A 48 4.50 -7.96 3.66
N ALA A 49 5.44 -8.40 4.48
CA ALA A 49 6.19 -9.63 4.30
C ALA A 49 6.54 -10.21 5.68
N PRO A 50 7.02 -11.47 5.79
CA PRO A 50 7.41 -12.04 7.07
C PRO A 50 8.44 -11.19 7.86
N ASP A 51 9.28 -10.44 7.15
CA ASP A 51 10.30 -9.52 7.68
C ASP A 51 9.83 -8.05 7.76
N ARG A 52 8.63 -7.72 7.28
CA ARG A 52 8.03 -6.36 7.25
C ARG A 52 6.57 -6.42 7.70
N ARG A 53 6.32 -6.08 8.96
CA ARG A 53 5.00 -6.21 9.61
C ARG A 53 4.70 -5.01 10.51
N LEU A 54 3.44 -4.77 10.85
CA LEU A 54 3.01 -3.58 11.60
C LEU A 54 3.52 -3.53 13.05
N HIS A 55 3.73 -4.69 13.67
CA HIS A 55 4.26 -4.81 15.02
C HIS A 55 5.30 -5.93 15.10
N ALA A 56 6.45 -5.61 15.70
CA ALA A 56 7.57 -6.51 15.91
C ALA A 56 8.47 -6.03 17.06
N SER A 57 9.51 -6.79 17.38
CA SER A 57 10.55 -6.39 18.35
C SER A 57 11.99 -6.54 17.82
N ALA A 58 12.15 -6.95 16.56
CA ALA A 58 13.43 -7.32 15.95
C ALA A 58 13.81 -6.45 14.74
N GLY A 59 13.24 -5.25 14.63
CA GLY A 59 13.47 -4.29 13.54
C GLY A 59 12.55 -4.44 12.34
N GLN A 60 11.61 -5.39 12.35
CA GLN A 60 10.74 -5.69 11.21
C GLN A 60 9.66 -4.61 11.00
N ALA A 61 9.17 -3.99 12.08
CA ALA A 61 8.21 -2.90 11.97
C ALA A 61 8.91 -1.63 11.48
N ARG A 62 10.11 -1.36 12.00
CA ARG A 62 10.98 -0.31 11.46
C ARG A 62 11.31 -0.57 9.98
N GLY A 63 11.53 -1.83 9.59
CA GLY A 63 11.74 -2.22 8.19
C GLY A 63 10.56 -1.87 7.28
N LEU A 64 9.33 -2.12 7.74
CA LEU A 64 8.11 -1.71 7.02
C LEU A 64 8.01 -0.19 6.89
N TYR A 65 8.29 0.55 7.97
CA TYR A 65 8.33 2.02 7.94
C TYR A 65 9.37 2.54 6.95
N ALA A 66 10.60 2.03 7.01
CA ALA A 66 11.69 2.45 6.15
C ALA A 66 11.38 2.21 4.68
N GLU A 67 10.82 1.05 4.34
CA GLU A 67 10.38 0.76 2.98
C GLU A 67 9.25 1.70 2.52
N ALA A 68 8.26 1.95 3.38
CA ALA A 68 7.15 2.85 3.08
C ALA A 68 7.61 4.28 2.81
N VAL A 69 8.54 4.80 3.63
CA VAL A 69 9.11 6.14 3.48
C VAL A 69 10.08 6.21 2.29
N ARG A 70 10.82 5.14 2.00
CA ARG A 70 11.64 5.04 0.77
C ARG A 70 10.77 5.15 -0.48
N ASN A 71 9.61 4.50 -0.46
CA ASN A 71 8.61 4.54 -1.54
C ASN A 71 7.69 5.78 -1.47
N MET A 72 8.03 6.77 -0.63
CA MET A 72 7.30 8.03 -0.56
C MET A 72 7.26 8.70 -1.92
N ALA A 73 6.05 9.04 -2.37
CA ALA A 73 5.81 9.64 -3.67
C ALA A 73 5.06 10.97 -3.53
N THR A 74 5.38 11.90 -4.43
CA THR A 74 4.69 13.17 -4.66
C THR A 74 4.21 13.20 -6.11
N ARG A 75 3.34 14.16 -6.46
CA ARG A 75 2.89 14.35 -7.84
C ARG A 75 4.06 14.57 -8.83
N THR A 76 5.13 15.23 -8.38
CA THR A 76 6.33 15.49 -9.20
C THR A 76 7.30 14.30 -9.23
N ARG A 77 7.19 13.38 -8.27
CA ARG A 77 8.03 12.19 -8.16
C ARG A 77 7.17 10.96 -7.79
N PRO A 78 6.38 10.43 -8.74
CA PRO A 78 5.41 9.36 -8.47
C PRO A 78 6.07 8.00 -8.18
N ASN A 79 7.32 7.80 -8.61
CA ASN A 79 8.05 6.52 -8.53
C ASN A 79 8.80 6.31 -7.21
N GLY A 80 8.57 7.13 -6.18
CA GLY A 80 9.24 7.01 -4.87
C GLY A 80 10.44 7.96 -4.67
N GLY A 81 11.04 7.88 -3.48
CA GLY A 81 12.22 8.69 -3.10
C GLY A 81 11.95 10.19 -2.93
N ALA A 82 10.71 10.59 -2.63
CA ALA A 82 10.34 11.99 -2.56
C ALA A 82 10.72 12.70 -1.25
N LEU A 83 11.10 11.97 -0.20
CA LEU A 83 11.41 12.54 1.12
C LEU A 83 12.40 13.72 1.07
N PRO A 84 13.56 13.65 0.37
CA PRO A 84 14.48 14.79 0.31
C PRO A 84 13.82 16.05 -0.26
N SER A 85 13.01 15.92 -1.32
CA SER A 85 12.30 17.04 -1.93
C SER A 85 11.22 17.63 -1.03
N VAL A 86 10.63 16.82 -0.13
CA VAL A 86 9.64 17.29 0.85
C VAL A 86 10.33 18.10 1.95
N VAL A 87 11.46 17.61 2.46
CA VAL A 87 12.24 18.31 3.49
C VAL A 87 12.85 19.59 2.93
N GLU A 88 13.44 19.53 1.74
CA GLU A 88 14.02 20.70 1.05
C GLU A 88 12.98 21.80 0.84
N ARG A 89 11.76 21.42 0.41
CA ARG A 89 10.65 22.37 0.26
C ARG A 89 10.29 23.05 1.59
N PHE A 90 10.20 22.29 2.67
CA PHE A 90 9.91 22.85 4.00
C PHE A 90 10.99 23.86 4.42
N VAL A 91 12.27 23.51 4.24
CA VAL A 91 13.39 24.42 4.57
C VAL A 91 13.36 25.67 3.73
N THR A 92 13.15 25.54 2.42
CA THR A 92 13.03 26.67 1.50
C THR A 92 11.88 27.61 1.90
N ASP A 93 10.72 27.05 2.27
CA ASP A 93 9.57 27.83 2.73
C ASP A 93 9.89 28.60 4.04
N CYS A 94 10.65 27.99 4.97
CA CYS A 94 11.11 28.66 6.19
C CYS A 94 12.08 29.81 5.88
N VAL A 95 13.06 29.61 4.98
CA VAL A 95 14.03 30.63 4.56
C VAL A 95 13.32 31.82 3.91
N ASN A 96 12.35 31.55 3.04
CA ASN A 96 11.54 32.59 2.39
C ASN A 96 10.72 33.39 3.41
N GLU A 97 10.08 32.72 4.38
CA GLU A 97 9.31 33.39 5.43
C GLU A 97 10.22 34.25 6.34
N ALA A 98 11.38 33.73 6.71
CA ALA A 98 12.37 34.45 7.51
C ALA A 98 12.86 35.71 6.81
N SER A 99 13.15 35.61 5.50
CA SER A 99 13.56 36.74 4.66
C SER A 99 12.47 37.80 4.54
N ASN A 100 11.21 37.39 4.32
CA ASN A 100 10.08 38.30 4.17
C ASN A 100 9.73 39.05 5.48
N ASN A 101 9.95 38.41 6.63
CA ASN A 101 9.60 38.96 7.94
C ASN A 101 10.80 39.54 8.70
N ALA A 102 11.99 39.57 8.10
CA ALA A 102 13.24 39.99 8.72
C ALA A 102 13.52 39.30 10.08
N ARG A 103 13.23 38.00 10.16
CA ARG A 103 13.48 37.15 11.35
C ARG A 103 14.64 36.19 11.07
N PRO A 104 15.39 35.75 12.11
CA PRO A 104 16.36 34.67 11.93
C PRO A 104 15.67 33.38 11.45
N VAL A 105 16.25 32.71 10.46
CA VAL A 105 15.70 31.45 9.89
C VAL A 105 15.47 30.40 10.97
N GLU A 106 16.44 30.24 11.87
CA GLU A 106 16.37 29.32 13.01
C GLU A 106 15.09 29.53 13.84
N ARG A 107 14.72 30.80 14.13
CA ARG A 107 13.50 31.12 14.89
C ARG A 107 12.23 30.71 14.14
N VAL A 108 12.20 30.85 12.81
CA VAL A 108 11.05 30.46 11.99
C VAL A 108 10.93 28.93 11.92
N VAL A 109 12.05 28.24 11.77
CA VAL A 109 12.11 26.77 11.82
C VAL A 109 11.60 26.28 13.17
N ASP A 110 12.05 26.87 14.27
CA ASP A 110 11.62 26.54 15.63
C ASP A 110 10.12 26.73 15.84
N ASP A 111 9.59 27.88 15.43
CA ASP A 111 8.17 28.20 15.55
C ASP A 111 7.30 27.21 14.74
N ARG A 112 7.72 26.88 13.50
CA ARG A 112 6.97 25.93 12.65
C ARG A 112 7.04 24.50 13.18
N LEU A 113 8.15 24.10 13.79
CA LEU A 113 8.33 22.75 14.34
C LEU A 113 7.74 22.59 15.74
N ALA A 114 7.34 23.67 16.41
CA ALA A 114 6.79 23.63 17.77
C ALA A 114 5.60 22.68 17.89
N HIS A 115 4.68 22.70 16.91
CA HIS A 115 3.52 21.80 16.93
C HIS A 115 3.90 20.32 16.81
N LEU A 116 4.99 19.98 16.12
CA LEU A 116 5.45 18.59 16.05
C LEU A 116 5.92 18.07 17.41
N GLN A 117 6.39 18.94 18.31
CA GLN A 117 6.87 18.56 19.64
C GLN A 117 5.75 18.06 20.58
N GLU A 118 4.48 18.33 20.24
CA GLU A 118 3.31 17.79 20.95
C GLU A 118 3.12 16.28 20.70
N TYR A 119 3.71 15.75 19.63
CA TYR A 119 3.64 14.33 19.29
C TYR A 119 4.76 13.53 19.97
N ILE A 120 4.49 12.25 20.20
CA ILE A 120 5.47 11.28 20.71
C ILE A 120 6.64 11.18 19.72
N GLY A 121 7.86 11.48 20.19
CA GLY A 121 9.07 11.51 19.35
C GLY A 121 9.33 12.84 18.63
N GLY A 122 8.47 13.85 18.84
CA GLY A 122 8.53 15.13 18.12
C GLY A 122 9.78 15.97 18.37
N TYR A 123 10.36 15.93 19.57
CA TYR A 123 11.60 16.63 19.88
C TYR A 123 12.80 16.11 19.07
N ASP A 124 12.96 14.78 18.99
CA ASP A 124 14.01 14.18 18.16
C ASP A 124 13.74 14.47 16.67
N TYR A 125 12.48 14.40 16.23
CA TYR A 125 12.08 14.72 14.84
C TYR A 125 12.41 16.17 14.46
N ALA A 126 12.10 17.13 15.32
CA ALA A 126 12.42 18.54 15.11
C ALA A 126 13.94 18.76 15.09
N THR A 127 14.69 18.11 15.98
CA THR A 127 16.16 18.16 16.00
C THR A 127 16.76 17.69 14.68
N VAL A 128 16.22 16.61 14.12
CA VAL A 128 16.66 16.06 12.83
C VAL A 128 16.36 17.02 11.67
N LEU A 129 15.19 17.64 11.65
CA LEU A 129 14.86 18.63 10.62
C LEU A 129 15.73 19.89 10.70
N LYS A 130 16.06 20.34 11.93
CA LYS A 130 17.03 21.42 12.13
C LYS A 130 18.42 21.02 11.64
N ALA A 131 18.88 19.80 11.94
CA ALA A 131 20.15 19.30 11.44
C ALA A 131 20.21 19.27 9.91
N TYR A 132 19.12 18.89 9.24
CA TYR A 132 19.02 18.96 7.78
C TYR A 132 19.15 20.40 7.28
N TRP A 133 18.47 21.36 7.92
CA TRP A 133 18.60 22.78 7.57
C TRP A 133 20.04 23.30 7.77
N CYS A 134 20.67 23.05 8.92
CA CYS A 134 22.06 23.46 9.16
C CYS A 134 22.99 22.87 8.09
N GLY A 135 22.82 21.59 7.76
CA GLY A 135 23.60 20.95 6.70
C GLY A 135 23.38 21.58 5.32
N SER A 136 22.17 22.08 5.04
CA SER A 136 21.89 22.81 3.79
C SER A 136 22.57 24.17 3.74
N GLU A 137 22.54 24.94 4.84
CA GLU A 137 23.22 26.24 4.94
C GLU A 137 24.75 26.13 4.88
N GLU A 138 25.31 25.10 5.52
CA GLU A 138 26.76 24.87 5.61
C GLU A 138 27.33 24.08 4.41
N GLY A 139 26.46 23.53 3.55
CA GLY A 139 26.87 22.64 2.46
C GLY A 139 27.39 21.27 2.93
N ASP A 140 27.03 20.85 4.15
CA ASP A 140 27.37 19.54 4.70
C ASP A 140 26.37 18.47 4.24
N GLU A 141 26.69 17.82 3.12
CA GLU A 141 25.89 16.72 2.59
C GLU A 141 25.86 15.49 3.53
N ASN A 142 26.88 15.27 4.36
CA ASN A 142 26.86 14.14 5.30
C ASN A 142 25.80 14.36 6.39
N LEU A 143 25.67 15.60 6.88
CA LEU A 143 24.67 15.95 7.88
C LEU A 143 23.25 15.85 7.30
N LYS A 144 23.04 16.29 6.05
CA LYS A 144 21.77 16.12 5.33
C LYS A 144 21.41 14.65 5.15
N ASP A 145 22.36 13.83 4.70
CA ASP A 145 22.14 12.41 4.51
C ASP A 145 21.87 11.67 5.83
N ALA A 146 22.58 12.04 6.90
CA ALA A 146 22.32 11.53 8.24
C ALA A 146 20.89 11.87 8.70
N ALA A 147 20.45 13.12 8.50
CA ALA A 147 19.10 13.53 8.86
C ALA A 147 18.03 12.78 8.06
N LEU A 148 18.20 12.65 6.74
CA LEU A 148 17.30 11.87 5.90
C LEU A 148 17.27 10.38 6.28
N ARG A 149 18.41 9.80 6.62
CA ARG A 149 18.52 8.43 7.12
C ARG A 149 17.73 8.23 8.42
N TRP A 150 17.73 9.21 9.31
CA TRP A 150 16.92 9.17 10.54
C TRP A 150 15.43 9.25 10.25
N LEU A 151 15.01 10.16 9.37
CA LEU A 151 13.61 10.31 8.95
C LEU A 151 13.06 9.05 8.27
N ARG A 152 13.92 8.30 7.55
CA ARG A 152 13.61 6.98 6.98
C ARG A 152 13.62 5.84 8.01
N GLY A 153 14.04 6.06 9.25
CA GLY A 153 14.12 5.01 10.26
C GLY A 153 15.24 3.99 9.98
N GLU A 154 16.33 4.41 9.33
CA GLU A 154 17.42 3.52 8.91
C GLU A 154 18.57 3.42 9.94
N TYR A 155 18.42 4.04 11.12
CA TYR A 155 19.35 3.83 12.23
C TYR A 155 18.98 2.59 13.04
N SER A 156 19.95 1.71 13.23
CA SER A 156 19.77 0.48 13.99
C SER A 156 19.94 0.69 15.50
N THR A 157 20.79 1.65 15.90
CA THR A 157 21.15 1.92 17.30
C THR A 157 21.03 3.40 17.66
N LYS A 158 20.70 3.68 18.93
CA LYS A 158 20.65 5.05 19.46
C LYS A 158 22.03 5.73 19.49
N THR A 159 23.09 4.97 19.72
CA THR A 159 24.46 5.48 19.78
C THR A 159 24.88 6.09 18.45
N GLU A 160 24.63 5.38 17.34
CA GLU A 160 24.96 5.85 16.00
C GLU A 160 24.18 7.13 15.64
N ALA A 161 22.87 7.14 15.90
CA ALA A 161 22.03 8.32 15.65
C ALA A 161 22.46 9.53 16.50
N ARG A 162 22.83 9.30 17.77
CA ARG A 162 23.30 10.35 18.66
C ARG A 162 24.64 10.93 18.21
N GLN A 163 25.55 10.10 17.73
CA GLN A 163 26.84 10.56 17.19
C GLN A 163 26.66 11.39 15.92
N ALA A 164 25.74 10.99 15.05
CA ALA A 164 25.50 11.67 13.78
C ALA A 164 24.68 12.97 13.91
N LEU A 165 23.68 13.01 14.80
CA LEU A 165 22.65 14.08 14.82
C LEU A 165 22.37 14.65 16.22
N GLY A 166 23.00 14.14 17.28
CA GLY A 166 22.74 14.60 18.65
C GLY A 166 21.38 14.18 19.24
N VAL A 167 20.60 13.37 18.54
CA VAL A 167 19.29 12.86 19.01
C VAL A 167 19.42 11.84 20.14
N ARG A 168 18.37 11.72 20.96
CA ARG A 168 18.32 10.76 22.08
C ARG A 168 17.73 9.42 21.65
N ASN A 169 16.80 9.42 20.70
CA ASN A 169 16.10 8.23 20.24
C ASN A 169 16.16 8.06 18.72
N ILE A 170 15.71 6.88 18.29
CA ILE A 170 15.51 6.50 16.89
C ILE A 170 14.06 6.06 16.73
N ILE A 171 13.58 6.02 15.49
CA ILE A 171 12.30 5.37 15.17
C ILE A 171 12.48 3.86 15.34
N GLY A 172 12.00 3.31 16.46
CA GLY A 172 12.03 1.88 16.75
C GLY A 172 10.74 1.17 16.34
N ASP A 173 10.71 -0.16 16.49
CA ASP A 173 9.53 -0.96 16.14
C ASP A 173 8.25 -0.53 16.88
N ASN A 174 8.37 -0.12 18.14
CA ASN A 174 7.24 0.30 18.97
C ASN A 174 6.73 1.71 18.60
N ASP A 175 7.54 2.49 17.89
CA ASP A 175 7.30 3.91 17.62
C ASP A 175 6.81 4.16 16.19
N VAL A 176 6.73 3.13 15.35
CA VAL A 176 6.42 3.25 13.90
C VAL A 176 5.13 4.01 13.65
N TYR A 177 4.05 3.68 14.37
CA TYR A 177 2.78 4.36 14.16
C TYR A 177 2.80 5.81 14.66
N ASP A 178 3.51 6.09 15.74
CA ASP A 178 3.71 7.45 16.23
C ASP A 178 4.56 8.27 15.25
N ALA A 179 5.57 7.65 14.63
CA ALA A 179 6.35 8.25 13.55
C ALA A 179 5.52 8.53 12.28
N LEU A 180 4.56 7.67 11.92
CA LEU A 180 3.62 7.94 10.81
C LEU A 180 2.71 9.14 11.10
N LYS A 181 2.25 9.30 12.34
CA LYS A 181 1.47 10.49 12.76
C LYS A 181 2.31 11.77 12.69
N LEU A 182 3.55 11.71 13.17
CA LEU A 182 4.52 12.81 13.04
C LEU A 182 4.77 13.18 11.58
N LEU A 183 4.99 12.18 10.73
CA LEU A 183 5.18 12.39 9.30
C LEU A 183 3.95 13.03 8.66
N ALA A 184 2.73 12.60 9.03
CA ALA A 184 1.49 13.20 8.54
C ALA A 184 1.34 14.69 8.94
N ALA A 185 1.72 15.04 10.17
CA ALA A 185 1.76 16.43 10.62
C ALA A 185 2.84 17.23 9.85
N PHE A 186 4.04 16.66 9.70
CA PHE A 186 5.15 17.28 8.99
C PHE A 186 4.83 17.56 7.52
N VAL A 187 4.23 16.61 6.78
CA VAL A 187 3.93 16.84 5.36
C VAL A 187 2.95 18.00 5.15
N ARG A 188 2.04 18.24 6.10
CA ARG A 188 1.15 19.40 6.07
C ARG A 188 1.90 20.70 6.33
N LEU A 189 2.84 20.71 7.28
CA LEU A 189 3.74 21.84 7.50
C LEU A 189 4.61 22.15 6.28
N ALA A 190 5.01 21.12 5.52
CA ALA A 190 5.71 21.24 4.24
C ALA A 190 4.81 21.66 3.06
N GLY A 191 3.54 22.01 3.32
CA GLY A 191 2.61 22.56 2.34
C GLY A 191 1.95 21.51 1.42
N TYR A 192 1.88 20.25 1.83
CA TYR A 192 1.08 19.21 1.18
C TYR A 192 -0.30 19.07 1.86
N ALA A 193 -1.27 18.50 1.14
CA ALA A 193 -2.64 18.40 1.64
C ALA A 193 -2.82 17.33 2.73
N GLY A 194 -1.95 16.32 2.79
CA GLY A 194 -2.00 15.24 3.77
C GLY A 194 -1.17 14.03 3.35
N LEU A 195 -1.22 12.98 4.16
CA LEU A 195 -0.52 11.71 3.96
C LEU A 195 -1.51 10.58 3.68
N PHE A 196 -1.27 9.78 2.64
CA PHE A 196 -2.05 8.59 2.35
C PHE A 196 -1.14 7.36 2.29
N ILE A 197 -1.35 6.41 3.18
CA ILE A 197 -0.49 5.25 3.40
C ILE A 197 -1.21 4.03 2.85
N VAL A 198 -0.53 3.30 1.99
CA VAL A 198 -1.00 2.03 1.44
C VAL A 198 -0.12 0.90 1.91
N PHE A 199 -0.74 -0.08 2.55
CA PHE A 199 -0.08 -1.31 2.95
C PHE A 199 -0.78 -2.48 2.27
N ASP A 200 -0.12 -3.11 1.31
CA ASP A 200 -0.65 -4.27 0.59
C ASP A 200 -0.15 -5.58 1.22
N GLU A 201 -0.67 -6.71 0.76
CA GLU A 201 -0.23 -8.05 1.17
C GLU A 201 -0.39 -8.33 2.68
N MET A 202 -1.47 -7.81 3.28
CA MET A 202 -1.79 -8.01 4.70
C MET A 202 -2.01 -9.49 5.06
N VAL A 203 -2.26 -10.35 4.07
CA VAL A 203 -2.31 -11.81 4.22
C VAL A 203 -1.03 -12.38 4.84
N ASN A 204 0.11 -11.71 4.72
CA ASN A 204 1.34 -12.14 5.39
C ASN A 204 1.24 -12.13 6.92
N LEU A 205 0.37 -11.30 7.50
CA LEU A 205 0.07 -11.36 8.94
C LEU A 205 -0.70 -12.64 9.29
N TYR A 206 -1.62 -13.07 8.43
CA TYR A 206 -2.37 -14.33 8.60
C TYR A 206 -1.44 -15.56 8.56
N LYS A 207 -0.44 -15.52 7.68
CA LYS A 207 0.57 -16.58 7.48
C LYS A 207 1.55 -16.71 8.65
N LEU A 208 1.62 -15.76 9.58
CA LEU A 208 2.47 -15.87 10.78
C LEU A 208 2.06 -17.09 11.60
N GLN A 209 3.03 -17.93 11.97
CA GLN A 209 2.77 -19.15 12.75
C GLN A 209 2.42 -18.84 14.21
N SER A 210 3.14 -17.88 14.82
CA SER A 210 2.90 -17.47 16.21
C SER A 210 1.59 -16.71 16.38
N SER A 211 0.67 -17.25 17.18
CA SER A 211 -0.60 -16.60 17.54
C SER A 211 -0.37 -15.29 18.28
N GLN A 212 0.59 -15.25 19.19
CA GLN A 212 0.96 -14.02 19.91
C GLN A 212 1.39 -12.91 18.95
N ALA A 213 2.23 -13.24 17.95
CA ALA A 213 2.67 -12.26 16.97
C ALA A 213 1.52 -11.74 16.09
N ARG A 214 0.58 -12.61 15.69
CA ARG A 214 -0.65 -12.21 14.98
C ARG A 214 -1.46 -11.23 15.83
N ASN A 215 -1.74 -11.58 17.08
CA ASN A 215 -2.54 -10.76 17.98
C ASN A 215 -1.94 -9.37 18.20
N GLN A 216 -0.62 -9.26 18.38
CA GLN A 216 0.04 -7.95 18.52
C GLN A 216 -0.08 -7.09 17.25
N ASN A 217 -0.01 -7.70 16.07
CA ASN A 217 -0.23 -6.97 14.81
C ASN A 217 -1.71 -6.54 14.67
N PHE A 218 -2.66 -7.37 15.10
CA PHE A 218 -4.09 -7.05 15.11
C PHE A 218 -4.42 -5.95 16.11
N GLU A 219 -3.80 -5.94 17.29
CA GLU A 219 -3.89 -4.85 18.26
C GLU A 219 -3.37 -3.53 17.67
N GLN A 220 -2.28 -3.58 16.91
CA GLN A 220 -1.77 -2.40 16.22
C GLN A 220 -2.73 -1.89 15.14
N ILE A 221 -3.35 -2.78 14.35
CA ILE A 221 -4.42 -2.41 13.40
C ILE A 221 -5.62 -1.79 14.13
N LEU A 222 -6.02 -2.37 15.26
CA LEU A 222 -7.11 -1.85 16.08
C LEU A 222 -6.79 -0.46 16.64
N ARG A 223 -5.55 -0.23 17.08
CA ARG A 223 -5.08 1.09 17.53
C ARG A 223 -5.22 2.13 16.43
N ILE A 224 -4.79 1.81 15.20
CA ILE A 224 -4.94 2.70 14.04
C ILE A 224 -6.42 2.96 13.74
N LEU A 225 -7.24 1.90 13.68
CA LEU A 225 -8.67 2.00 13.41
C LEU A 225 -9.38 2.88 14.45
N ASN A 226 -9.06 2.70 15.73
CA ASN A 226 -9.67 3.47 16.82
C ASN A 226 -9.31 4.96 16.73
N ASP A 227 -8.03 5.28 16.55
CA ASP A 227 -7.58 6.67 16.44
C ASP A 227 -8.25 7.39 15.25
N VAL A 228 -8.37 6.71 14.12
CA VAL A 228 -9.04 7.25 12.94
C VAL A 228 -10.52 7.48 13.19
N LEU A 229 -11.23 6.51 13.77
CA LEU A 229 -12.67 6.61 14.03
C LEU A 229 -13.01 7.61 15.14
N GLN A 230 -12.12 7.80 16.11
CA GLN A 230 -12.29 8.76 17.22
C GLN A 230 -11.86 10.18 16.85
N GLY A 231 -11.14 10.36 15.73
CA GLY A 231 -10.64 11.67 15.31
C GLY A 231 -9.41 12.13 16.10
N ASN A 232 -8.67 11.21 16.73
CA ASN A 232 -7.43 11.53 17.47
C ASN A 232 -6.27 11.83 16.53
N VAL A 233 -6.41 11.49 15.25
CA VAL A 233 -5.42 11.72 14.19
C VAL A 233 -6.07 12.46 13.02
N GLY A 234 -5.28 13.27 12.34
CA GLY A 234 -5.75 14.11 11.24
C GLY A 234 -4.71 14.20 10.12
N GLY A 235 -5.19 14.51 8.91
CA GLY A 235 -4.35 14.62 7.73
C GLY A 235 -3.71 13.30 7.29
N ILE A 236 -4.26 12.16 7.70
CA ILE A 236 -3.71 10.82 7.45
C ILE A 236 -4.78 9.84 6.97
N GLY A 237 -4.50 9.12 5.88
CA GLY A 237 -5.35 8.05 5.36
C GLY A 237 -4.62 6.73 5.30
N PHE A 238 -5.33 5.62 5.56
CA PHE A 238 -4.81 4.27 5.44
C PHE A 238 -5.65 3.45 4.45
N ALA A 239 -4.99 2.69 3.59
CA ALA A 239 -5.62 1.64 2.80
C ALA A 239 -4.83 0.33 2.94
N PHE A 240 -5.51 -0.71 3.42
CA PHE A 240 -4.94 -2.03 3.66
C PHE A 240 -5.44 -3.02 2.61
N GLY A 241 -4.55 -3.67 1.88
CA GLY A 241 -4.89 -4.75 0.93
C GLY A 241 -4.80 -6.11 1.60
N GLY A 242 -5.88 -6.90 1.58
CA GLY A 242 -5.92 -8.22 2.21
C GLY A 242 -6.82 -9.21 1.50
N THR A 243 -6.74 -10.48 1.89
CA THR A 243 -7.62 -11.55 1.36
C THR A 243 -8.86 -11.74 2.24
N PRO A 244 -9.91 -12.39 1.74
CA PRO A 244 -11.11 -12.70 2.51
C PRO A 244 -10.81 -13.53 3.76
N GLU A 245 -9.88 -14.48 3.71
CA GLU A 245 -9.47 -15.32 4.85
C GLU A 245 -8.79 -14.46 5.93
N PHE A 246 -7.92 -13.54 5.51
CA PHE A 246 -7.28 -12.60 6.43
C PHE A 246 -8.33 -11.78 7.20
N LEU A 247 -9.45 -11.40 6.57
CA LEU A 247 -10.54 -10.70 7.26
C LEU A 247 -11.39 -11.65 8.10
N MET A 248 -11.99 -12.67 7.48
CA MET A 248 -13.18 -13.37 7.99
C MET A 248 -12.88 -14.62 8.83
N ASP A 249 -11.67 -15.17 8.75
CA ASP A 249 -11.33 -16.35 9.54
C ASP A 249 -11.41 -16.04 11.04
N THR A 250 -12.32 -16.72 11.73
CA THR A 250 -12.62 -16.52 13.16
C THR A 250 -11.58 -17.13 14.11
N ARG A 251 -10.62 -17.89 13.59
CA ARG A 251 -9.51 -18.50 14.36
C ARG A 251 -8.19 -17.77 14.14
N ARG A 252 -7.91 -17.34 12.90
CA ARG A 252 -6.60 -16.76 12.53
C ARG A 252 -6.67 -15.38 11.88
N GLY A 253 -7.81 -14.99 11.31
CA GLY A 253 -8.02 -13.70 10.65
C GLY A 253 -8.37 -12.58 11.63
N LEU A 254 -8.66 -11.39 11.12
CA LEU A 254 -9.04 -10.23 11.93
C LEU A 254 -10.30 -10.48 12.77
N TYR A 255 -11.23 -11.31 12.27
CA TYR A 255 -12.45 -11.69 12.99
C TYR A 255 -12.21 -12.61 14.19
N SER A 256 -11.00 -13.16 14.34
CA SER A 256 -10.60 -13.82 15.60
C SER A 256 -10.52 -12.87 16.78
N TYR A 257 -10.37 -11.55 16.52
CA TYR A 257 -10.33 -10.53 17.54
C TYR A 257 -11.67 -9.77 17.59
N ALA A 258 -12.49 -10.03 18.61
CA ALA A 258 -13.86 -9.51 18.70
C ALA A 258 -13.98 -7.98 18.56
N ALA A 259 -13.00 -7.23 19.09
CA ALA A 259 -12.99 -5.78 18.99
C ALA A 259 -12.74 -5.26 17.56
N LEU A 260 -12.02 -6.02 16.72
CA LEU A 260 -11.88 -5.73 15.30
C LEU A 260 -13.12 -6.19 14.54
N GLN A 261 -13.61 -7.40 14.81
CA GLN A 261 -14.81 -7.94 14.18
C GLN A 261 -15.98 -6.97 14.29
N SER A 262 -16.27 -6.46 15.49
CA SER A 262 -17.38 -5.52 15.70
C SER A 262 -17.26 -4.20 14.92
N ARG A 263 -16.03 -3.74 14.63
CA ARG A 263 -15.78 -2.49 13.89
C ARG A 263 -15.68 -2.68 12.38
N LEU A 264 -15.34 -3.88 11.95
CA LEU A 264 -15.17 -4.26 10.55
C LEU A 264 -16.39 -5.01 9.99
N ALA A 265 -17.31 -5.42 10.86
CA ALA A 265 -18.53 -6.10 10.47
C ALA A 265 -19.30 -5.27 9.43
N GLU A 266 -19.75 -5.97 8.40
CA GLU A 266 -20.50 -5.36 7.32
C GLU A 266 -21.92 -5.05 7.73
N ASN A 267 -22.50 -4.08 7.04
CA ASN A 267 -23.87 -3.69 7.27
C ASN A 267 -24.82 -4.84 6.91
N SER A 268 -25.59 -5.31 7.88
CA SER A 268 -26.52 -6.43 7.72
C SER A 268 -27.63 -6.15 6.70
N PHE A 269 -27.89 -4.88 6.38
CA PHE A 269 -28.88 -4.44 5.38
C PHE A 269 -28.32 -4.39 3.95
N ALA A 270 -27.00 -4.48 3.76
CA ALA A 270 -26.37 -4.52 2.44
C ALA A 270 -26.49 -5.94 1.84
N ARG A 271 -27.72 -6.33 1.47
CA ARG A 271 -28.07 -7.63 0.86
C ARG A 271 -28.66 -7.42 -0.54
N ASP A 272 -28.81 -8.49 -1.30
CA ASP A 272 -29.53 -8.51 -2.58
C ASP A 272 -29.02 -7.50 -3.62
N GLY A 273 -27.70 -7.37 -3.74
CA GLY A 273 -27.05 -6.44 -4.69
C GLY A 273 -26.94 -5.00 -4.21
N LEU A 274 -27.43 -4.69 -3.00
CA LEU A 274 -27.18 -3.40 -2.34
C LEU A 274 -25.73 -3.35 -1.83
N VAL A 275 -25.00 -2.32 -2.24
CA VAL A 275 -23.60 -2.12 -1.87
C VAL A 275 -23.48 -0.97 -0.88
N ASP A 276 -23.00 -1.25 0.34
CA ASP A 276 -22.66 -0.24 1.33
C ASP A 276 -21.14 -0.01 1.35
N LEU A 277 -20.72 1.16 0.86
CA LEU A 277 -19.32 1.61 0.86
C LEU A 277 -19.03 2.64 1.98
N SER A 278 -19.95 2.80 2.94
CA SER A 278 -19.74 3.72 4.07
C SER A 278 -18.80 3.15 5.14
N GLY A 279 -18.80 1.83 5.31
CA GLY A 279 -17.96 1.11 6.28
C GLY A 279 -16.49 0.99 5.86
N PRO A 280 -15.60 0.58 6.78
CA PRO A 280 -14.16 0.51 6.51
C PRO A 280 -13.78 -0.59 5.49
N ILE A 281 -14.63 -1.59 5.27
CA ILE A 281 -14.37 -2.67 4.32
C ILE A 281 -14.85 -2.28 2.91
N VAL A 282 -14.00 -2.54 1.92
CA VAL A 282 -14.33 -2.46 0.49
C VAL A 282 -14.04 -3.83 -0.11
N ARG A 283 -15.08 -4.57 -0.48
CA ARG A 283 -14.92 -5.87 -1.14
C ARG A 283 -14.72 -5.68 -2.64
N LEU A 284 -13.65 -6.28 -3.17
CA LEU A 284 -13.44 -6.44 -4.59
C LEU A 284 -13.93 -7.81 -5.01
N GLN A 285 -14.83 -7.81 -6.00
CA GLN A 285 -15.29 -9.03 -6.65
C GLN A 285 -14.27 -9.45 -7.71
N ASN A 286 -14.23 -10.75 -8.01
CA ASN A 286 -13.45 -11.24 -9.15
C ASN A 286 -14.03 -10.71 -10.45
N LEU A 287 -13.16 -10.53 -11.45
CA LEU A 287 -13.58 -10.09 -12.78
C LEU A 287 -14.44 -11.17 -13.43
N THR A 288 -15.62 -10.78 -13.90
CA THR A 288 -16.46 -11.65 -14.73
C THR A 288 -15.85 -11.81 -16.13
N PRO A 289 -16.25 -12.83 -16.91
CA PRO A 289 -15.86 -12.94 -18.32
C PRO A 289 -16.18 -11.66 -19.12
N GLU A 290 -17.31 -11.03 -18.82
CA GLU A 290 -17.75 -9.77 -19.42
C GLU A 290 -16.80 -8.61 -19.04
N ASP A 291 -16.41 -8.52 -17.77
CA ASP A 291 -15.45 -7.50 -17.31
C ASP A 291 -14.07 -7.68 -17.97
N LEU A 292 -13.62 -8.94 -18.13
CA LEU A 292 -12.38 -9.24 -18.82
C LEU A 292 -12.44 -8.83 -20.30
N LEU A 293 -13.55 -9.08 -20.99
CA LEU A 293 -13.72 -8.66 -22.38
C LEU A 293 -13.60 -7.13 -22.52
N ILE A 294 -14.24 -6.38 -21.61
CA ILE A 294 -14.14 -4.92 -21.54
C ILE A 294 -12.68 -4.50 -21.27
N LEU A 295 -11.99 -5.22 -20.37
CA LEU A 295 -10.60 -4.96 -20.05
C LEU A 295 -9.68 -5.16 -21.26
N LEU A 296 -9.83 -6.26 -22.01
CA LEU A 296 -9.06 -6.52 -23.22
C LEU A 296 -9.33 -5.46 -24.29
N ALA A 297 -10.59 -5.03 -24.46
CA ALA A 297 -10.94 -3.94 -25.36
C ALA A 297 -10.23 -2.63 -24.98
N LYS A 298 -10.18 -2.30 -23.69
CA LYS A 298 -9.45 -1.13 -23.17
C LYS A 298 -7.95 -1.26 -23.37
N ILE A 299 -7.37 -2.43 -23.15
CA ILE A 299 -5.93 -2.69 -23.38
C ILE A 299 -5.60 -2.48 -24.86
N ARG A 300 -6.40 -3.04 -25.78
CA ARG A 300 -6.22 -2.82 -27.23
C ARG A 300 -6.30 -1.33 -27.57
N ALA A 301 -7.25 -0.60 -26.99
CA ALA A 301 -7.36 0.84 -27.20
C ALA A 301 -6.13 1.62 -26.70
N ILE A 302 -5.60 1.24 -25.53
CA ILE A 302 -4.36 1.83 -24.98
C ILE A 302 -3.16 1.52 -25.88
N PHE A 303 -3.06 0.28 -26.38
CA PHE A 303 -1.99 -0.14 -27.29
C PHE A 303 -1.99 0.70 -28.57
N ALA A 304 -3.19 1.03 -29.06
CA ALA A 304 -3.39 1.90 -30.22
C ALA A 304 -3.32 3.41 -29.90
N LEU A 305 -2.86 3.80 -28.70
CA LEU A 305 -2.78 5.18 -28.23
C LEU A 305 -4.11 5.95 -28.31
N GLY A 306 -5.24 5.23 -28.25
CA GLY A 306 -6.59 5.77 -28.33
C GLY A 306 -7.12 6.01 -29.75
N ASP A 307 -6.37 5.63 -30.80
CA ASP A 307 -6.82 5.74 -32.18
C ASP A 307 -7.36 4.39 -32.70
N PRO A 308 -8.69 4.27 -32.94
CA PRO A 308 -9.30 3.03 -33.44
C PRO A 308 -8.75 2.53 -34.77
N SER A 309 -8.15 3.40 -35.59
CA SER A 309 -7.57 3.01 -36.88
C SER A 309 -6.28 2.20 -36.73
N ASN A 310 -5.60 2.31 -35.58
CA ASN A 310 -4.39 1.57 -35.26
C ASN A 310 -4.67 0.26 -34.50
N TYR A 311 -5.92 -0.22 -34.47
CA TYR A 311 -6.25 -1.50 -33.85
C TYR A 311 -5.63 -2.67 -34.63
N LEU A 312 -4.70 -3.37 -33.99
CA LEU A 312 -4.04 -4.55 -34.55
C LEU A 312 -4.98 -5.75 -34.73
N VAL A 313 -6.09 -5.78 -33.99
CA VAL A 313 -7.08 -6.86 -34.05
C VAL A 313 -8.52 -6.33 -34.01
N PRO A 314 -9.46 -6.95 -34.77
CA PRO A 314 -10.87 -6.57 -34.75
C PRO A 314 -11.55 -6.98 -33.43
N ASP A 315 -12.79 -6.50 -33.21
CA ASP A 315 -13.57 -6.83 -32.02
C ASP A 315 -13.79 -8.33 -31.85
N ASP A 316 -13.99 -9.06 -32.95
CA ASP A 316 -14.18 -10.51 -32.98
C ASP A 316 -12.98 -11.30 -32.45
N ALA A 317 -11.77 -10.70 -32.44
CA ALA A 317 -10.58 -11.35 -31.90
C ALA A 317 -10.62 -11.48 -30.38
N LEU A 318 -11.31 -10.56 -29.68
CA LEU A 318 -11.40 -10.56 -28.22
C LEU A 318 -12.15 -11.78 -27.66
N PRO A 319 -13.39 -12.10 -28.10
CA PRO A 319 -14.08 -13.30 -27.65
C PRO A 319 -13.38 -14.59 -28.13
N MET A 320 -12.74 -14.58 -29.30
CA MET A 320 -11.95 -15.73 -29.78
C MET A 320 -10.73 -15.99 -28.89
N PHE A 321 -10.01 -14.95 -28.50
CA PHE A 321 -8.89 -15.04 -27.56
C PHE A 321 -9.37 -15.58 -26.20
N MET A 322 -10.46 -15.03 -25.65
CA MET A 322 -11.06 -15.50 -24.40
C MET A 322 -11.47 -16.97 -24.48
N GLN A 323 -12.09 -17.39 -25.58
CA GLN A 323 -12.51 -18.77 -25.78
C GLN A 323 -11.31 -19.72 -25.86
N HIS A 324 -10.24 -19.31 -26.55
CA HIS A 324 -9.00 -20.07 -26.62
C HIS A 324 -8.42 -20.29 -25.23
N CYS A 325 -8.24 -19.21 -24.45
CA CYS A 325 -7.67 -19.34 -23.14
C CYS A 325 -8.54 -20.18 -22.18
N ASN A 326 -9.87 -20.07 -22.27
CA ASN A 326 -10.78 -20.91 -21.48
C ASN A 326 -10.63 -22.40 -21.80
N ARG A 327 -10.37 -22.78 -23.07
CA ARG A 327 -10.16 -24.19 -23.46
C ARG A 327 -8.84 -24.76 -22.97
N HIS A 328 -7.79 -23.95 -22.92
CA HIS A 328 -6.45 -24.40 -22.54
C HIS A 328 -6.19 -24.36 -21.02
N VAL A 329 -6.88 -23.50 -20.27
CA VAL A 329 -6.62 -23.24 -18.84
C VAL A 329 -7.83 -23.59 -17.94
N GLY A 330 -9.03 -23.75 -18.50
CA GLY A 330 -10.26 -24.06 -17.73
C GLY A 330 -10.77 -22.90 -16.86
N GLU A 331 -11.66 -23.18 -15.89
CA GLU A 331 -12.23 -22.14 -15.00
C GLU A 331 -11.18 -21.39 -14.14
N ALA A 332 -10.00 -21.97 -13.93
CA ALA A 332 -8.87 -21.32 -13.25
C ALA A 332 -8.37 -20.06 -13.99
N TYR A 333 -8.73 -19.91 -15.26
CA TYR A 333 -8.45 -18.75 -16.10
C TYR A 333 -9.04 -17.44 -15.54
N PHE A 334 -10.30 -17.49 -15.08
CA PHE A 334 -11.00 -16.28 -14.57
C PHE A 334 -10.51 -15.84 -13.19
N ARG A 335 -9.79 -16.72 -12.49
CA ARG A 335 -9.17 -16.41 -11.20
C ARG A 335 -7.78 -15.78 -11.34
N THR A 336 -7.20 -15.77 -12.54
CA THR A 336 -5.84 -15.24 -12.81
C THR A 336 -5.79 -14.14 -13.88
N PRO A 337 -6.51 -13.00 -13.71
CA PRO A 337 -6.53 -11.92 -14.72
C PRO A 337 -5.16 -11.43 -15.17
N ARG A 338 -4.14 -11.49 -14.30
CA ARG A 338 -2.77 -11.07 -14.61
C ARG A 338 -2.18 -11.82 -15.81
N ASN A 339 -2.34 -13.15 -15.86
CA ASN A 339 -1.78 -13.97 -16.94
C ASN A 339 -2.52 -13.72 -18.25
N THR A 340 -3.84 -13.59 -18.20
CA THR A 340 -4.68 -13.22 -19.34
C THR A 340 -4.24 -11.90 -19.96
N ILE A 341 -4.08 -10.87 -19.13
CA ILE A 341 -3.63 -9.54 -19.58
C ILE A 341 -2.24 -9.63 -20.19
N LYS A 342 -1.31 -10.33 -19.53
CA LYS A 342 0.06 -10.50 -20.02
C LYS A 342 0.11 -11.20 -21.38
N ALA A 343 -0.60 -12.33 -21.52
CA ALA A 343 -0.69 -13.07 -22.77
C ALA A 343 -1.29 -12.21 -23.88
N PHE A 344 -2.34 -11.43 -23.59
CA PHE A 344 -2.95 -10.56 -24.57
C PHE A 344 -2.03 -9.42 -25.02
N VAL A 345 -1.29 -8.79 -24.09
CA VAL A 345 -0.30 -7.76 -24.43
C VAL A 345 0.84 -8.35 -25.26
N GLN A 346 1.31 -9.56 -24.94
CA GLN A 346 2.32 -10.26 -25.75
C GLN A 346 1.81 -10.57 -27.16
N PHE A 347 0.56 -11.03 -27.27
CA PHE A 347 -0.11 -11.25 -28.54
C PHE A 347 -0.17 -9.99 -29.41
N LEU A 348 -0.58 -8.85 -28.84
CA LEU A 348 -0.58 -7.56 -29.55
C LEU A 348 0.83 -7.12 -29.95
N ALA A 349 1.82 -7.26 -29.06
CA ALA A 349 3.21 -6.88 -29.35
C ALA A 349 3.82 -7.70 -30.50
N VAL A 350 3.48 -9.00 -30.60
CA VAL A 350 3.92 -9.83 -31.73
C VAL A 350 3.30 -9.36 -33.04
N LEU A 351 2.01 -9.01 -33.04
CA LEU A 351 1.33 -8.50 -34.24
C LEU A 351 1.88 -7.15 -34.70
N GLU A 352 2.20 -6.26 -33.76
CA GLU A 352 2.82 -4.97 -34.05
C GLU A 352 4.17 -5.13 -34.77
N GLN A 353 4.98 -6.09 -34.33
CA GLN A 353 6.29 -6.36 -34.91
C GLN A 353 6.24 -7.18 -36.21
N ASN A 354 5.13 -7.86 -36.48
CA ASN A 354 4.97 -8.76 -37.63
C ASN A 354 3.66 -8.48 -38.40
N PRO A 355 3.58 -7.38 -39.16
CA PRO A 355 2.33 -6.92 -39.79
C PRO A 355 1.69 -7.88 -40.80
N GLU A 356 2.49 -8.79 -41.38
CA GLU A 356 2.01 -9.80 -42.34
C GLU A 356 1.35 -11.00 -41.65
N THR A 357 1.49 -11.13 -40.33
CA THR A 357 0.95 -12.26 -39.57
C THR A 357 -0.56 -12.09 -39.36
N LYS A 358 -1.32 -13.13 -39.71
CA LYS A 358 -2.75 -13.19 -39.40
C LYS A 358 -2.96 -13.52 -37.93
N TRP A 359 -3.70 -12.67 -37.23
CA TRP A 359 -3.99 -12.85 -35.81
C TRP A 359 -4.68 -14.18 -35.47
N GLN A 360 -5.47 -14.74 -36.39
CA GLN A 360 -6.12 -16.04 -36.20
C GLN A 360 -5.11 -17.18 -36.02
N ASN A 361 -3.96 -17.11 -36.70
CA ASN A 361 -2.93 -18.15 -36.62
C ASN A 361 -2.26 -18.15 -35.24
N LEU A 362 -1.97 -16.97 -34.70
CA LEU A 362 -1.30 -16.82 -33.41
C LEU A 362 -2.15 -17.27 -32.23
N ILE A 363 -3.48 -17.09 -32.30
CA ILE A 363 -4.36 -17.58 -31.23
C ILE A 363 -4.28 -19.11 -31.15
N GLY A 364 -4.23 -19.81 -32.29
CA GLY A 364 -4.19 -21.28 -32.32
C GLY A 364 -2.94 -21.90 -31.69
N ASP A 365 -1.79 -21.22 -31.75
CA ASP A 365 -0.49 -21.73 -31.28
C ASP A 365 -0.13 -21.27 -29.85
N MET A 366 -0.99 -20.51 -29.18
CA MET A 366 -0.66 -19.86 -27.92
C MET A 366 -0.85 -20.78 -26.71
N GLU A 367 0.25 -21.09 -25.99
CA GLU A 367 0.21 -21.73 -24.68
C GLU A 367 0.08 -20.67 -23.56
N VAL A 368 -0.91 -20.84 -22.67
CA VAL A 368 -1.11 -19.97 -21.50
C VAL A 368 -0.80 -20.78 -20.23
N ALA A 369 0.21 -20.35 -19.47
CA ALA A 369 0.61 -21.02 -18.23
C ALA A 369 -0.33 -20.68 -17.05
N LEU A 370 -0.53 -21.64 -16.15
CA LEU A 370 -1.20 -21.45 -14.86
C LEU A 370 -0.35 -20.60 -13.91
N ASP A 371 -0.98 -19.76 -13.09
CA ASP A 371 -0.29 -18.96 -12.07
C ASP A 371 0.07 -19.83 -10.85
N ALA A 372 1.33 -19.80 -10.43
CA ALA A 372 1.81 -20.59 -9.29
C ALA A 372 1.20 -20.14 -7.96
N GLU A 373 0.83 -18.86 -7.84
CA GLU A 373 0.17 -18.31 -6.63
C GLU A 373 -1.27 -18.81 -6.49
N ALA A 374 -2.00 -18.99 -7.61
CA ALA A 374 -3.35 -19.55 -7.60
C ALA A 374 -3.36 -21.07 -7.29
N ALA A 375 -2.26 -21.78 -7.57
CA ALA A 375 -2.11 -23.19 -7.22
C ALA A 375 -1.95 -23.41 -5.69
N MET A 376 -1.33 -22.46 -4.98
CA MET A 376 -1.20 -22.56 -3.51
C MET A 376 -2.55 -22.42 -2.77
N ASP A 377 -3.53 -21.72 -3.35
CA ASP A 377 -4.91 -21.67 -2.81
C ASP A 377 -5.64 -23.03 -2.92
N LEU A 378 -5.31 -23.85 -3.93
CA LEU A 378 -5.85 -25.21 -4.04
C LEU A 378 -5.32 -26.11 -2.93
N GLU A 379 -4.05 -25.95 -2.54
CA GLU A 379 -3.44 -26.71 -1.44
C GLU A 379 -3.95 -26.27 -0.06
N LEU A 380 -4.15 -24.96 0.15
CA LEU A 380 -4.69 -24.43 1.41
C LEU A 380 -6.18 -24.73 1.62
N GLY A 381 -6.94 -24.98 0.55
CA GLY A 381 -8.34 -25.38 0.60
C GLY A 381 -8.58 -26.85 0.93
N ASP A 382 -7.60 -27.73 0.69
CA ASP A 382 -7.77 -29.19 0.80
C ASP A 382 -7.30 -29.77 2.15
N GLU A 383 -6.53 -29.01 2.96
CA GLU A 383 -6.15 -29.43 4.32
C GLU A 383 -7.32 -29.39 5.34
N GLY A 384 -8.53 -29.05 4.92
CA GLY A 384 -9.73 -28.97 5.76
C GLY A 384 -10.61 -30.24 5.83
N GLY A 385 -10.27 -31.31 5.10
CA GLY A 385 -11.18 -32.44 4.84
C GLY A 385 -10.59 -33.84 4.99
N GLY A 386 -9.61 -34.06 5.87
CA GLY A 386 -9.07 -35.39 6.16
C GLY A 386 -9.66 -35.97 7.45
N SER A 387 -10.53 -36.98 7.30
CA SER A 387 -11.16 -37.75 8.37
C SER A 387 -10.19 -38.21 9.45
N ASN A 388 -10.51 -37.83 10.69
CA ASN A 388 -9.93 -38.39 11.90
C ASN A 388 -10.51 -39.80 12.14
N ASP A 389 -9.91 -40.82 11.54
CA ASP A 389 -10.15 -42.22 11.92
C ASP A 389 -8.93 -43.08 11.56
N ASP A 390 -7.91 -43.08 12.42
CA ASP A 390 -7.07 -44.26 12.65
C ASP A 390 -6.20 -44.06 13.91
N LEU A 391 -6.85 -44.13 15.07
CA LEU A 391 -6.18 -44.46 16.33
C LEU A 391 -6.65 -45.86 16.74
N SER A 392 -6.12 -46.89 16.10
CA SER A 392 -6.20 -48.23 16.64
C SER A 392 -4.88 -49.00 16.54
N SER A 393 -4.42 -49.41 17.72
CA SER A 393 -3.40 -50.43 17.99
C SER A 393 -1.94 -50.10 17.63
N ILE A 394 -1.12 -49.93 18.67
CA ILE A 394 -0.18 -50.96 19.10
C ILE A 394 0.04 -50.79 20.61
N ARG A 395 -0.17 -51.88 21.36
CA ARG A 395 0.17 -52.04 22.78
C ARG A 395 1.46 -52.85 22.89
N LEU A 396 2.26 -52.42 23.87
CA LEU A 396 3.44 -53.05 24.52
C LEU A 396 4.70 -53.20 23.68
#